data_AF-A0A8C9UQI3-F1
#
_entry.id   AF-A0A8C9UQI3-F1
#
_cell.length_a   1.000
_cell.length_b   1.000
_cell.length_c   1.000
_cell.angle_alpha   90.00
_cell.angle_beta   90.00
_cell.angle_gamma   90.00
#
_symmetry.space_group_name_H-M   'P 1'
#
loop_
_entity.id
_entity.type
_entity.pdbx_description
1 polymer ?
#
loop_
_entity_poly.entity_id
_entity_poly.type
_entity_poly.pdbx_seq_one_letter_code
_entity_poly.pdbx_strand_id
1 'polypeptide(L)'
;MIHDMELAVARRETIMTHAEGQSKMDKKAVTRTDFRHRQMELRKKIRDVHKANEECTKTISELEETQKLMSSSLLEKQEKLSMMQADSDMLEADLRRLVALKRQNLSEIVALQTRLKHLQAVIDGRYVFLFRSKKSLLMEHRRLNDRLGLLSTILTHVQDECPQFQEALSKVTQKIASKLQPT
;
A
#
# COMPACT_ATOMS: atom_id res chain seq x y z
N MET A 1 -8.92 56.63 -82.33
CA MET A 1 -9.63 55.33 -82.46
C MET A 1 -9.13 54.29 -81.46
N ILE A 2 -7.88 53.82 -81.51
CA ILE A 2 -7.33 52.88 -80.50
C ILE A 2 -7.27 53.55 -79.11
N HIS A 3 -6.73 54.78 -79.05
CA HIS A 3 -6.61 55.53 -77.79
C HIS A 3 -7.95 55.79 -77.08
N ASP A 4 -9.03 56.03 -77.84
CA ASP A 4 -10.35 56.28 -77.27
C ASP A 4 -10.97 54.99 -76.67
N MET A 5 -10.69 53.84 -77.28
CA MET A 5 -11.10 52.54 -76.74
C MET A 5 -10.30 52.19 -75.48
N GLU A 6 -9.00 52.44 -75.46
CA GLU A 6 -8.16 52.26 -74.26
C GLU A 6 -8.62 53.14 -73.10
N LEU A 7 -8.96 54.40 -73.38
CA LEU A 7 -9.50 55.32 -72.38
C LEU A 7 -10.86 54.85 -71.83
N ALA A 8 -11.72 54.29 -72.70
CA ALA A 8 -13.02 53.75 -72.30
C ALA A 8 -12.87 52.49 -71.42
N VAL A 9 -11.94 51.60 -71.76
CA VAL A 9 -11.64 50.40 -70.97
C VAL A 9 -11.03 50.79 -69.62
N ALA A 10 -10.04 51.69 -69.59
CA ALA A 10 -9.44 52.17 -68.34
C ALA A 10 -10.47 52.85 -67.43
N ARG A 11 -11.38 53.66 -67.99
CA ARG A 11 -12.50 54.24 -67.22
C ARG A 11 -13.41 53.18 -66.64
N ARG A 12 -13.77 52.16 -67.43
CA ARG A 12 -14.64 51.07 -66.98
C ARG A 12 -14.00 50.24 -65.88
N GLU A 13 -12.72 49.92 -66.00
CA GLU A 13 -11.95 49.20 -64.98
C GLU A 13 -11.83 50.02 -63.67
N THR A 14 -11.63 51.34 -63.79
CA THR A 14 -11.59 52.24 -62.63
C THR A 14 -12.96 52.31 -61.93
N ILE A 15 -14.06 52.35 -62.70
CA ILE A 15 -15.41 52.33 -62.14
C ILE A 15 -15.70 50.99 -61.45
N MET A 16 -15.29 49.87 -62.07
CA MET A 16 -15.50 48.53 -61.53
C MET A 16 -14.72 48.30 -60.24
N THR A 17 -13.44 48.67 -60.21
CA THR A 17 -12.60 48.58 -58.99
C THR A 17 -13.12 49.48 -57.87
N HIS A 18 -13.60 50.68 -58.19
CA HIS A 18 -14.24 51.56 -57.21
C HIS A 18 -15.56 51.00 -56.68
N ALA A 19 -16.39 50.40 -57.55
CA ALA A 19 -17.65 49.76 -57.16
C ALA A 19 -17.43 48.53 -56.26
N GLU A 20 -16.44 47.68 -56.58
CA GLU A 20 -16.07 46.53 -55.75
C GLU A 20 -15.51 46.96 -54.40
N GLY A 21 -14.64 47.98 -54.36
CA GLY A 21 -14.12 48.54 -53.12
C GLY A 21 -15.24 49.06 -52.20
N GLN A 22 -16.23 49.76 -52.77
CA GLN A 22 -17.39 50.21 -52.01
C GLN A 22 -18.32 49.09 -51.55
N SER A 23 -18.39 47.95 -52.25
CA SER A 23 -19.24 46.82 -51.86
C SER A 23 -18.71 46.04 -50.66
N LYS A 24 -17.39 46.02 -50.46
CA LYS A 24 -16.70 45.33 -49.35
C LYS A 24 -16.68 46.15 -48.05
N MET A 25 -16.91 47.46 -48.14
CA MET A 25 -17.16 48.28 -46.97
C MET A 25 -18.62 48.10 -46.57
N ASP A 26 -18.86 47.58 -45.36
CA ASP A 26 -20.20 47.41 -44.81
C ASP A 26 -20.88 48.81 -44.75
N LYS A 27 -21.71 49.13 -45.75
CA LYS A 27 -22.27 50.49 -45.97
C LYS A 27 -23.28 50.92 -44.90
N LYS A 28 -23.50 50.11 -43.87
CA LYS A 28 -24.29 50.50 -42.70
C LYS A 28 -23.44 51.43 -41.85
N ALA A 29 -23.61 52.74 -42.05
CA ALA A 29 -23.10 53.73 -41.11
C ALA A 29 -23.60 53.33 -39.72
N VAL A 30 -22.68 52.96 -38.82
CA VAL A 30 -23.01 52.59 -37.45
C VAL A 30 -23.75 53.78 -36.86
N THR A 31 -25.04 53.60 -36.62
CA THR A 31 -25.87 54.71 -36.15
C THR A 31 -25.50 54.94 -34.69
N ARG A 32 -25.57 56.19 -34.21
CA ARG A 32 -25.32 56.51 -32.79
C ARG A 32 -26.16 55.64 -31.83
N THR A 33 -27.30 55.14 -32.29
CA THR A 33 -28.15 54.16 -31.61
C THR A 33 -27.49 52.78 -31.48
N ASP A 34 -26.88 52.25 -32.55
CA ASP A 34 -26.23 50.93 -32.58
C ASP A 34 -25.03 50.87 -31.63
N PHE A 35 -24.24 51.95 -31.59
CA PHE A 35 -23.14 52.07 -30.63
C PHE A 35 -23.64 52.07 -29.18
N ARG A 36 -24.72 52.82 -28.89
CA ARG A 36 -25.35 52.84 -27.57
C ARG A 36 -25.91 51.47 -27.17
N HIS A 37 -26.51 50.74 -28.10
CA HIS A 37 -27.01 49.38 -27.86
C HIS A 37 -25.86 48.42 -27.56
N ARG A 38 -24.79 48.45 -28.36
CA ARG A 38 -23.61 47.61 -28.15
C ARG A 38 -22.89 47.93 -26.84
N GLN A 39 -22.83 49.20 -26.45
CA GLN A 39 -22.31 49.62 -25.15
C GLN A 39 -23.17 49.08 -23.99
N MET A 40 -24.50 49.10 -24.13
CA MET A 40 -25.42 48.55 -23.14
C MET A 40 -25.28 47.03 -23.01
N GLU A 41 -25.19 46.31 -24.12
CA GLU A 41 -24.96 44.87 -24.15
C GLU A 41 -23.62 44.49 -23.51
N LEU A 42 -22.54 45.20 -23.82
CA LEU A 42 -21.24 44.97 -23.20
C LEU A 42 -21.30 45.20 -21.69
N ARG A 43 -21.96 46.28 -21.24
CA ARG A 43 -22.18 46.51 -19.80
C ARG A 43 -23.00 45.41 -19.15
N LYS A 44 -23.99 44.84 -19.84
CA LYS A 44 -24.77 43.70 -19.35
C LYS A 44 -23.89 42.45 -19.24
N LYS A 45 -23.13 42.11 -20.29
CA LYS A 45 -22.19 40.98 -20.28
C LYS A 45 -21.16 41.10 -19.16
N ILE A 46 -20.60 42.29 -18.93
CA ILE A 46 -19.66 42.54 -17.83
C ILE A 46 -20.32 42.23 -16.48
N ARG A 47 -21.56 42.67 -16.25
CA ARG A 47 -22.29 42.36 -15.00
C ARG A 47 -22.59 40.87 -14.86
N ASP A 48 -23.03 40.22 -15.94
CA ASP A 48 -23.36 38.79 -15.92
C ASP A 48 -22.10 37.95 -15.63
N VAL A 49 -20.96 38.30 -16.23
CA VAL A 49 -19.66 37.67 -15.94
C VAL A 49 -19.21 37.94 -14.50
N HIS A 50 -19.39 39.15 -13.98
CA HIS A 50 -19.04 39.46 -12.60
C HIS A 50 -19.87 38.63 -11.61
N LYS A 51 -21.18 38.49 -11.88
CA LYS A 51 -22.07 37.65 -11.07
C LYS A 51 -21.66 36.18 -11.10
N ALA A 52 -21.38 35.64 -12.30
CA ALA A 52 -20.88 34.28 -12.44
C ALA A 52 -19.54 34.09 -11.70
N ASN A 53 -18.64 35.09 -11.75
CA ASN A 53 -17.37 35.05 -11.03
C ASN A 53 -17.56 35.06 -9.50
N GLU A 54 -18.49 35.86 -8.98
CA GLU A 54 -18.84 35.84 -7.54
C GLU A 54 -19.41 34.49 -7.12
N GLU A 55 -20.30 33.90 -7.93
CA GLU A 55 -20.86 32.56 -7.70
C GLU A 55 -19.74 31.51 -7.70
N CYS A 56 -18.85 31.51 -8.70
CA CYS A 56 -17.67 30.65 -8.72
C CYS A 56 -16.79 30.83 -7.48
N THR A 57 -16.51 32.08 -7.09
CA THR A 57 -15.68 32.38 -5.91
C THR A 57 -16.30 31.79 -4.64
N LYS A 58 -17.62 31.92 -4.46
CA LYS A 58 -18.34 31.30 -3.33
C LYS A 58 -18.22 29.79 -3.33
N THR A 59 -18.44 29.14 -4.48
CA THR A 59 -18.31 27.68 -4.59
C THR A 59 -16.89 27.20 -4.29
N ILE A 60 -15.86 27.95 -4.70
CA ILE A 60 -14.47 27.63 -4.39
C ILE A 60 -14.24 27.68 -2.88
N SER A 61 -14.69 28.75 -2.21
CA SER A 61 -14.55 28.87 -0.75
C SER A 61 -15.30 27.77 0.00
N GLU A 62 -16.51 27.40 -0.43
CA GLU A 62 -17.25 26.29 0.16
C GLU A 62 -16.50 24.96 0.00
N LEU A 63 -15.95 24.69 -1.19
CA LEU A 63 -15.16 23.49 -1.46
C LEU A 63 -13.88 23.46 -0.61
N GLU A 64 -13.17 24.59 -0.47
CA GLU A 64 -11.97 24.68 0.38
C GLU A 64 -12.29 24.38 1.85
N GLU A 65 -13.40 24.89 2.38
CA GLU A 65 -13.82 24.58 3.75
C GLU A 65 -14.19 23.11 3.92
N THR A 66 -14.94 22.52 2.97
CA THR A 66 -15.24 21.08 3.02
C THR A 66 -13.98 20.22 2.92
N GLN A 67 -13.01 20.62 2.10
CA GLN A 67 -11.73 19.93 1.97
C GLN A 67 -10.95 19.96 3.28
N LYS A 68 -10.89 21.11 3.98
CA LYS A 68 -10.23 21.24 5.28
C LYS A 68 -10.88 20.32 6.33
N LEU A 69 -12.20 20.31 6.42
CA LEU A 69 -12.95 19.46 7.34
C LEU A 69 -12.76 17.97 7.05
N MET A 70 -12.78 17.58 5.78
CA MET A 70 -12.52 16.19 5.40
C MET A 70 -11.07 15.79 5.69
N SER A 71 -10.12 16.68 5.45
CA SER A 71 -8.69 16.42 5.72
C SER A 71 -8.41 16.25 7.21
N SER A 72 -9.00 17.10 8.07
CA SER A 72 -8.86 16.95 9.52
C SER A 72 -9.50 15.65 10.03
N SER A 73 -10.69 15.31 9.53
CA SER A 73 -11.35 14.04 9.86
C SER A 73 -10.54 12.84 9.41
N LEU A 74 -9.94 12.90 8.21
CA LEU A 74 -9.09 11.83 7.69
C LEU A 74 -7.86 11.61 8.55
N LEU A 75 -7.20 12.69 8.99
CA LEU A 75 -6.04 12.61 9.89
C LEU A 75 -6.41 11.99 11.24
N GLU A 76 -7.53 12.40 11.83
CA GLU A 76 -8.02 11.81 13.09
C GLU A 76 -8.30 10.31 12.95
N LYS A 77 -8.88 9.89 11.82
CA LYS A 77 -9.12 8.47 11.52
C LYS A 77 -7.82 7.70 11.30
N GLN A 78 -6.84 8.31 10.63
CA GLN A 78 -5.52 7.73 10.40
C GLN A 78 -4.77 7.51 11.73
N GLU A 79 -4.83 8.47 12.64
CA GLU A 79 -4.23 8.34 13.97
C GLU A 79 -4.89 7.21 14.77
N LYS A 80 -6.23 7.16 14.80
CA LYS A 80 -6.97 6.07 15.47
C LYS A 80 -6.63 4.70 14.89
N LEU A 81 -6.52 4.59 13.56
CA LEU A 81 -6.12 3.34 12.90
C LEU A 81 -4.69 2.95 13.29
N SER A 82 -3.76 3.91 13.37
CA SER A 82 -2.38 3.63 13.79
C SER A 82 -2.29 3.13 15.22
N MET A 83 -3.09 3.70 16.14
CA MET A 83 -3.18 3.23 17.52
C MET A 83 -3.75 1.82 17.60
N MET A 84 -4.87 1.56 16.89
CA MET A 84 -5.48 0.23 16.85
C MET A 84 -4.56 -0.82 16.25
N GLN A 85 -3.75 -0.46 15.25
CA GLN A 85 -2.75 -1.35 14.67
C GLN A 85 -1.68 -1.73 15.70
N ALA A 86 -1.15 -0.74 16.43
CA ALA A 86 -0.17 -1.00 17.49
C ALA A 86 -0.74 -1.91 18.59
N ASP A 87 -1.98 -1.68 19.01
CA ASP A 87 -2.66 -2.54 19.99
C ASP A 87 -2.86 -3.97 19.47
N SER A 88 -3.23 -4.12 18.20
CA SER A 88 -3.36 -5.42 17.54
C SER A 88 -2.03 -6.17 17.51
N ASP A 89 -0.94 -5.49 17.14
CA ASP A 89 0.40 -6.09 17.07
C ASP A 89 0.88 -6.54 18.46
N MET A 90 0.60 -5.75 19.51
CA MET A 90 0.88 -6.14 20.90
C MET A 90 0.09 -7.39 21.32
N LEU A 91 -1.21 -7.42 21.04
CA LEU A 91 -2.08 -8.57 21.36
C LEU A 91 -1.63 -9.84 20.62
N GLU A 92 -1.19 -9.71 19.37
CA GLU A 92 -0.68 -10.84 18.60
C GLU A 92 0.63 -11.38 19.19
N ALA A 93 1.55 -10.50 19.60
CA ALA A 93 2.78 -10.90 20.28
C ALA A 93 2.49 -11.64 21.59
N ASP A 94 1.55 -11.16 22.39
CA ASP A 94 1.13 -11.82 23.63
C ASP A 94 0.45 -13.16 23.38
N LEU A 95 -0.39 -13.26 22.35
CA LEU A 95 -1.01 -14.52 21.95
C LEU A 95 0.06 -15.56 21.58
N ARG A 96 1.04 -15.18 20.77
CA ARG A 96 2.17 -16.06 20.38
C ARG A 96 2.94 -16.54 21.62
N ARG A 97 3.22 -15.63 22.56
CA ARG A 97 3.89 -15.95 23.83
C ARG A 97 3.08 -16.93 24.69
N LEU A 98 1.78 -16.67 24.87
CA LEU A 98 0.89 -17.53 25.66
C LEU A 98 0.72 -18.92 25.04
N VAL A 99 0.63 -19.02 23.71
CA VAL A 99 0.57 -20.30 23.01
C VAL A 99 1.87 -21.09 23.18
N ALA A 100 3.03 -20.43 23.09
CA ALA A 100 4.32 -21.08 23.35
C ALA A 100 4.41 -21.60 24.79
N LEU A 101 4.02 -20.79 25.77
CA LEU A 101 3.99 -21.18 27.18
C LEU A 101 3.03 -22.34 27.44
N LYS A 102 1.83 -22.31 26.85
CA LYS A 102 0.86 -23.41 26.95
C LYS A 102 1.44 -24.72 26.40
N ARG A 103 2.12 -24.68 25.25
CA ARG A 103 2.77 -25.85 24.66
C ARG A 103 3.89 -26.39 25.56
N GLN A 104 4.69 -25.50 26.14
CA GLN A 104 5.74 -25.89 27.09
C GLN A 104 5.15 -26.57 28.33
N ASN A 105 4.15 -25.95 28.96
CA ASN A 105 3.49 -26.49 30.16
C ASN A 105 2.86 -27.86 29.88
N LEU A 106 2.19 -28.03 28.74
CA LEU A 106 1.61 -29.32 28.35
C LEU A 106 2.70 -30.39 28.16
N SER A 107 3.82 -30.03 27.51
CA SER A 107 4.95 -30.96 27.34
C SER A 107 5.54 -31.37 28.69
N GLU A 108 5.64 -30.44 29.65
CA GLU A 108 6.16 -30.70 30.98
C GLU A 108 5.22 -31.60 31.80
N ILE A 109 3.91 -31.32 31.77
CA ILE A 109 2.89 -32.15 32.42
C ILE A 109 2.97 -33.60 31.89
N VAL A 110 3.04 -33.79 30.57
CA VAL A 110 3.14 -35.14 29.99
C VAL A 110 4.43 -35.84 30.42
N ALA A 111 5.56 -35.11 30.48
CA ALA A 111 6.82 -35.67 30.96
C ALA A 111 6.74 -36.09 32.43
N LEU A 112 6.15 -35.25 33.29
CA LEU A 112 5.95 -35.55 34.71
C LEU A 112 4.98 -36.72 34.93
N GLN A 113 3.88 -36.77 34.20
CA GLN A 113 2.94 -37.91 34.24
C GLN A 113 3.62 -39.21 33.79
N THR A 114 4.44 -39.15 32.74
CA THR A 114 5.20 -40.32 32.26
C THR A 114 6.20 -40.77 33.33
N ARG A 115 6.91 -39.83 33.95
CA ARG A 115 7.83 -40.13 35.06
C ARG A 115 7.11 -40.76 36.24
N LEU A 116 5.94 -40.21 36.63
CA LEU A 116 5.11 -40.75 37.70
C LEU A 116 4.69 -42.19 37.41
N LYS A 117 4.23 -42.48 36.19
CA LYS A 117 3.86 -43.85 35.76
C LYS A 117 5.05 -44.82 35.89
N HIS A 118 6.24 -44.41 35.47
CA HIS A 118 7.43 -45.23 35.63
C HIS A 118 7.79 -45.48 37.10
N LEU A 119 7.75 -44.43 37.94
CA LEU A 119 7.99 -44.57 39.38
C LEU A 119 6.97 -45.48 40.05
N GLN A 120 5.69 -45.37 39.70
CA GLN A 120 4.65 -46.26 40.20
C GLN A 120 4.92 -47.71 39.79
N ALA A 121 5.29 -47.95 38.53
CA ALA A 121 5.64 -49.29 38.07
C ALA A 121 6.86 -49.87 38.82
N VAL A 122 7.82 -49.03 39.25
CA VAL A 122 8.95 -49.46 40.08
C VAL A 122 8.47 -49.88 41.47
N ILE A 123 7.59 -49.08 42.09
CA ILE A 123 6.98 -49.40 43.39
C ILE A 123 6.20 -50.72 43.31
N ASP A 124 5.44 -50.91 42.24
CA ASP A 124 4.62 -52.11 42.02
C ASP A 124 5.46 -53.34 41.61
N GLY A 125 6.77 -53.21 41.42
CA GLY A 125 7.65 -54.27 40.94
C GLY A 125 7.42 -54.69 39.48
N ARG A 126 6.65 -53.91 38.71
CA ARG A 126 6.29 -54.18 37.30
C ARG A 126 7.17 -53.45 36.29
N TYR A 127 8.09 -52.62 36.76
CA TYR A 127 8.94 -51.81 35.87
C TYR A 127 9.97 -52.67 35.13
N VAL A 128 9.95 -52.58 33.80
CA VAL A 128 10.93 -53.24 32.93
C VAL A 128 11.99 -52.23 32.53
N PHE A 129 13.24 -52.49 32.90
CA PHE A 129 14.37 -51.67 32.46
C PHE A 129 14.51 -51.72 30.94
N LEU A 130 14.45 -50.56 30.29
CA LEU A 130 14.75 -50.40 28.86
C LEU A 130 16.16 -50.89 28.53
N PHE A 131 17.12 -50.63 29.43
CA PHE A 131 18.50 -51.08 29.31
C PHE A 131 18.91 -51.86 30.55
N ARG A 132 19.25 -53.13 30.38
CA ARG A 132 19.61 -54.04 31.49
C ARG A 132 20.99 -53.75 32.11
N SER A 133 21.84 -52.98 31.44
CA SER A 133 23.18 -52.63 31.94
C SER A 133 23.57 -51.19 31.61
N LYS A 134 24.42 -50.60 32.46
CA LYS A 134 25.01 -49.26 32.24
C LYS A 134 25.75 -49.16 30.90
N LYS A 135 26.42 -50.26 30.49
CA LYS A 135 27.13 -50.34 29.20
C LYS A 135 26.18 -50.23 28.01
N SER A 136 25.04 -50.92 28.06
CA SER A 136 24.01 -50.85 27.01
C SER A 136 23.39 -49.46 26.91
N LEU A 137 23.10 -48.81 28.04
CA LEU A 137 22.61 -47.44 28.09
C LEU A 137 23.60 -46.44 27.45
N LEU A 138 24.89 -46.52 27.81
CA LEU A 138 25.92 -45.64 27.25
C LEU A 138 26.11 -45.85 25.74
N MET A 139 26.00 -47.08 25.26
CA MET A 139 26.10 -47.41 23.84
C MET A 139 24.94 -46.79 23.04
N GLU A 140 23.71 -46.88 23.54
CA GLU A 140 22.56 -46.24 22.89
C GLU A 140 22.61 -44.72 22.97
N HIS A 141 23.10 -44.13 24.08
CA HIS A 141 23.36 -42.69 24.14
C HIS A 141 24.37 -42.22 23.09
N ARG A 142 25.47 -42.95 22.90
CA ARG A 142 26.45 -42.66 21.84
C ARG A 142 25.81 -42.74 20.46
N ARG A 143 25.11 -43.84 20.17
CA ARG A 143 24.39 -44.03 18.91
C ARG A 143 23.42 -42.88 18.62
N LEU A 144 22.71 -42.39 19.65
CA LEU A 144 21.76 -41.29 19.51
C LEU A 144 22.47 -39.96 19.25
N ASN A 145 23.58 -39.70 19.95
CA ASN A 145 24.44 -38.53 19.71
C ASN A 145 25.05 -38.56 18.30
N ASP A 146 25.53 -39.70 17.82
CA ASP A 146 26.09 -39.84 16.48
C ASP A 146 25.03 -39.54 15.40
N ARG A 147 23.81 -40.07 15.58
CA ARG A 147 22.68 -39.76 14.69
C ARG A 147 22.29 -38.28 14.75
N LEU A 148 22.33 -37.67 15.93
CA LEU A 148 22.02 -36.26 16.11
C LEU A 148 23.09 -35.38 15.43
N GLY A 149 24.36 -35.77 15.52
CA GLY A 149 25.46 -35.14 14.80
C GLY A 149 25.29 -35.21 13.29
N LEU A 150 24.91 -36.38 12.76
CA LEU A 150 24.59 -36.55 11.34
C LEU A 150 23.41 -35.68 10.90
N LEU A 151 22.35 -35.59 11.71
CA LEU A 151 21.23 -34.70 11.41
C LEU A 151 21.66 -33.24 11.42
N SER A 152 22.57 -32.85 12.31
CA SER A 152 23.12 -31.50 12.34
C SER A 152 23.89 -31.18 11.06
N THR A 153 24.71 -32.10 10.56
CA THR A 153 25.48 -31.87 9.31
C THR A 153 24.59 -31.83 8.08
N ILE A 154 23.57 -32.70 8.01
CA ILE A 154 22.56 -32.64 6.95
C ILE A 154 21.83 -31.31 7.01
N LEU A 155 21.44 -30.85 8.20
CA LEU A 155 20.67 -29.63 8.36
C LEU A 155 21.48 -28.38 7.98
N THR A 156 22.78 -28.33 8.33
CA THR A 156 23.65 -27.24 7.88
C THR A 156 23.80 -27.23 6.37
N HIS A 157 23.96 -28.41 5.75
CA HIS A 157 24.05 -28.51 4.30
C HIS A 157 22.76 -28.06 3.59
N VAL A 158 21.59 -28.48 4.10
CA VAL A 158 20.28 -28.05 3.58
C VAL A 158 20.06 -26.55 3.78
N GLN A 159 20.58 -25.96 4.87
CA GLN A 159 20.54 -24.51 5.08
C GLN A 159 21.37 -23.75 4.04
N ASP A 160 22.52 -24.29 3.64
CA ASP A 160 23.36 -23.71 2.59
C ASP A 160 22.71 -23.83 1.20
N GLU A 161 22.07 -24.97 0.91
CA GLU A 161 21.39 -25.21 -0.38
C GLU A 161 20.05 -24.47 -0.53
N CYS A 162 19.34 -24.24 0.59
CA CYS A 162 17.99 -23.68 0.59
C CYS A 162 17.86 -22.45 1.52
N PRO A 163 18.43 -21.28 1.15
CA PRO A 163 18.38 -20.07 1.97
C PRO A 163 16.94 -19.57 2.24
N GLN A 164 16.01 -19.86 1.34
CA GLN A 164 14.58 -19.53 1.49
C GLN A 164 13.89 -20.15 2.71
N PHE A 165 14.45 -21.23 3.28
CA PHE A 165 13.89 -21.90 4.46
C PHE A 165 14.71 -21.66 5.74
N GLN A 166 15.67 -20.75 5.72
CA GLN A 166 16.60 -20.54 6.82
C GLN A 166 15.89 -20.21 8.15
N GLU A 167 14.86 -19.37 8.12
CA GLU A 167 14.09 -19.01 9.31
C GLU A 167 13.34 -20.21 9.91
N ALA A 168 12.72 -21.05 9.07
CA ALA A 168 12.02 -22.25 9.51
C ALA A 168 12.98 -23.29 10.10
N LEU A 169 14.15 -23.48 9.46
CA LEU A 169 15.16 -24.45 9.89
C LEU A 169 15.93 -23.98 11.12
N SER A 170 16.09 -22.67 11.34
CA SER A 170 16.85 -22.10 12.46
C SER A 170 16.41 -22.63 13.83
N LYS A 171 15.10 -22.79 14.05
CA LYS A 171 14.52 -23.31 15.30
C LYS A 171 14.94 -24.76 15.55
N VAL A 172 14.98 -25.56 14.48
CA VAL A 172 15.39 -26.97 14.55
C VAL A 172 16.90 -27.06 14.79
N THR A 173 17.69 -26.25 14.09
CA THR A 173 19.15 -26.18 14.27
C THR A 173 19.52 -25.80 15.70
N GLN A 174 18.89 -24.77 16.25
CA GLN A 174 19.13 -24.34 17.64
C GLN A 174 18.74 -25.45 18.63
N LYS A 175 17.65 -26.18 18.37
CA LYS A 175 17.24 -27.28 19.23
C LYS A 175 18.23 -28.44 19.19
N ILE A 176 18.69 -28.82 18.00
CA ILE A 176 19.72 -29.87 17.82
C ILE A 176 21.03 -29.46 18.49
N ALA A 177 21.48 -28.21 18.30
CA ALA A 177 22.68 -27.67 18.94
C ALA A 177 22.59 -27.72 20.48
N SER A 178 21.45 -27.33 21.07
CA SER A 178 21.25 -27.41 22.52
C SER A 178 21.24 -28.84 23.10
N LYS A 179 21.02 -29.84 22.25
CA LYS A 179 21.07 -31.27 22.62
C LYS A 179 22.44 -31.91 22.39
N LEU A 180 23.25 -31.32 21.50
CA LEU A 180 24.64 -31.72 21.25
C LEU A 180 25.62 -31.07 22.24
N GLN A 181 25.25 -29.97 22.89
CA GLN A 181 26.08 -29.36 23.93
C GLN A 181 26.26 -30.34 25.10
N PRO A 182 27.51 -30.61 25.52
CA PRO A 182 27.76 -31.48 26.66
C PRO A 182 27.23 -30.83 27.94
N THR A 183 26.26 -31.47 28.58
CA THR A 183 25.91 -31.25 30.00
C THR A 183 26.88 -31.98 30.90
#